data_AF-A0A352IAX5-F1
#
_entry.id   AF-A0A352IAX5-F1
#
_cell.length_a   1.000
_cell.length_b   1.000
_cell.length_c   1.000
_cell.angle_alpha   90.00
_cell.angle_beta   90.00
_cell.angle_gamma   90.00
#
_symmetry.space_group_name_H-M   'P 1'
#
loop_
_entity.id
_entity.type
_entity.pdbx_description
1 polymer ?
#
loop_
_entity_poly.entity_id
_entity_poly.type
_entity_poly.pdbx_seq_one_letter_code
_entity_poly.pdbx_strand_id
1 'polypeptide(L)'
;MTSLESLYALYLQHPQVTTDSRDCPPGSIFFALKGESFDGNLFAARALVQGCSLAVVDNPDVAAGDRFVLVPDVLAALQQLAAMHRLRWGKTVLQITGTNGKT
;
A
#
# COMPACT_ATOMS: atom_id res chain seq x y z
N MET A 1 -5.86 11.81 9.68
CA MET A 1 -4.71 11.04 9.16
C MET A 1 -4.69 9.69 9.87
N THR A 2 -4.52 8.61 9.12
CA THR A 2 -4.62 7.23 9.65
C THR A 2 -3.32 6.82 10.33
N SER A 3 -3.40 6.17 11.50
CA SER A 3 -2.23 5.66 12.21
C SER A 3 -1.69 4.38 11.58
N LEU A 4 -0.40 4.07 11.80
CA LEU A 4 0.21 2.83 11.29
C LEU A 4 -0.45 1.57 11.86
N GLU A 5 -0.82 1.57 13.14
CA GLU A 5 -1.53 0.43 13.77
C GLU A 5 -2.92 0.23 13.17
N SER A 6 -3.65 1.31 12.89
CA SER A 6 -4.94 1.25 12.21
C SER A 6 -4.80 0.71 10.78
N LEU A 7 -3.79 1.17 10.04
CA LEU A 7 -3.48 0.66 8.71
C LEU A 7 -3.10 -0.83 8.76
N TYR A 8 -2.33 -1.26 9.76
CA TYR A 8 -1.98 -2.66 9.94
C TYR A 8 -3.19 -3.54 10.24
N ALA A 9 -4.15 -3.06 11.05
CA ALA A 9 -5.39 -3.77 11.29
C ALA A 9 -6.23 -3.96 10.01
N LEU A 10 -6.28 -2.93 9.14
CA LEU A 10 -6.94 -3.02 7.83
C LEU A 10 -6.21 -4.01 6.92
N TYR A 11 -4.88 -3.98 6.90
CA TYR A 11 -4.06 -4.95 6.16
C TYR A 11 -4.32 -6.40 6.60
N LEU A 12 -4.50 -6.67 7.90
CA LEU A 12 -4.81 -8.03 8.36
C LEU A 12 -6.19 -8.54 7.84
N GLN A 13 -7.13 -7.63 7.55
CA GLN A 13 -8.42 -7.96 6.94
C GLN A 13 -8.31 -8.10 5.42
N HIS A 14 -7.37 -7.37 4.80
CA HIS A 14 -7.11 -7.32 3.37
C HIS A 14 -5.61 -7.56 3.08
N PRO A 15 -5.12 -8.80 3.20
CA PRO A 15 -3.67 -9.09 3.24
C PRO A 15 -2.97 -8.97 1.89
N GLN A 16 -3.73 -8.74 0.81
CA GLN A 16 -3.19 -8.53 -0.52
C GLN A 16 -3.03 -7.03 -0.78
N VAL A 17 -1.86 -6.64 -1.28
CA VAL A 17 -1.51 -5.26 -1.60
C VAL A 17 -1.17 -5.16 -3.08
N THR A 18 -1.62 -4.09 -3.73
CA THR A 18 -1.23 -3.73 -5.10
C THR A 18 -0.82 -2.26 -5.17
N THR A 19 0.14 -1.95 -6.03
CA THR A 19 0.54 -0.58 -6.37
C THR A 19 0.23 -0.25 -7.82
N ASP A 20 -0.33 -1.20 -8.58
CA ASP A 20 -0.68 -1.05 -9.98
C ASP A 20 -2.20 -0.99 -10.14
N SER A 21 -2.72 0.19 -10.46
CA SER A 21 -4.17 0.38 -10.69
C SER A 21 -4.72 -0.38 -11.90
N ARG A 22 -3.87 -1.05 -12.69
CA ARG A 22 -4.27 -1.95 -13.79
C ARG A 22 -4.47 -3.39 -13.32
N ASP A 23 -3.92 -3.74 -12.16
CA ASP A 23 -4.06 -5.05 -11.51
C ASP A 23 -4.64 -4.84 -10.10
N CYS A 24 -5.95 -4.98 -10.00
CA CYS A 24 -6.71 -4.77 -8.78
C CYS A 24 -7.37 -6.08 -8.31
N PRO A 25 -6.61 -7.01 -7.70
CA PRO A 25 -7.18 -8.23 -7.16
C PRO A 25 -8.35 -7.94 -6.21
N PRO A 26 -9.46 -8.70 -6.28
CA PRO A 26 -10.60 -8.51 -5.40
C PRO A 26 -10.20 -8.59 -3.92
N GLY A 27 -10.57 -7.59 -3.13
CA GLY A 27 -10.28 -7.56 -1.70
C GLY A 27 -8.92 -6.99 -1.32
N SER A 28 -8.10 -6.56 -2.30
CA SER A 28 -6.78 -5.99 -2.05
C SER A 28 -6.80 -4.51 -1.63
N ILE A 29 -5.68 -4.04 -1.10
CA ILE A 29 -5.44 -2.63 -0.78
C ILE A 29 -4.56 -2.01 -1.89
N PHE A 30 -5.06 -0.97 -2.53
CA PHE A 30 -4.28 -0.18 -3.49
C PHE A 30 -3.45 0.88 -2.76
N PHE A 31 -2.15 0.95 -3.02
CA PHE A 31 -1.27 2.02 -2.55
C PHE A 31 -0.96 2.97 -3.69
N ALA A 32 -1.48 4.19 -3.60
CA ALA A 32 -1.38 5.24 -4.61
C ALA A 32 0.02 5.90 -4.63
N LEU A 33 1.05 5.15 -5.02
CA LEU A 33 2.42 5.66 -5.09
C LEU A 33 2.57 6.78 -6.12
N LYS A 34 3.42 7.75 -5.80
CA LYS A 34 3.86 8.82 -6.69
C LYS A 34 5.29 8.54 -7.17
N GLY A 35 5.49 8.64 -8.48
CA GLY A 35 6.80 8.65 -9.12
C GLY A 35 7.02 9.95 -9.89
N GLU A 36 8.15 10.07 -10.58
CA GLU A 36 8.52 11.30 -11.30
C GLU A 36 7.54 11.69 -12.42
N SER A 37 6.89 10.70 -13.06
CA SER A 37 5.97 10.91 -14.17
C SER A 37 4.54 10.40 -13.92
N PHE A 38 4.26 9.93 -12.70
CA PHE A 38 3.00 9.24 -12.40
C PHE A 38 2.53 9.57 -10.98
N ASP A 39 1.24 9.90 -10.85
CA ASP A 39 0.59 10.06 -9.55
C ASP A 39 -0.52 9.01 -9.38
N GLY A 40 -0.27 8.02 -8.52
CA GLY A 40 -1.22 6.97 -8.20
C GLY A 40 -2.53 7.48 -7.59
N ASN A 41 -2.55 8.67 -6.98
CA ASN A 41 -3.74 9.22 -6.34
C ASN A 41 -4.84 9.43 -7.39
N LEU A 42 -4.48 9.81 -8.62
CA LEU A 42 -5.42 9.99 -9.73
C LEU A 42 -6.17 8.70 -10.11
N PHE A 43 -5.64 7.54 -9.72
CA PHE A 43 -6.20 6.22 -10.04
C PHE A 43 -6.85 5.53 -8.83
N ALA A 44 -6.82 6.13 -7.64
CA ALA A 44 -7.33 5.52 -6.42
C ALA A 44 -8.83 5.17 -6.51
N ALA A 45 -9.66 6.09 -7.02
CA ALA A 45 -11.08 5.82 -7.23
C ALA A 45 -11.32 4.68 -8.23
N ARG A 46 -10.52 4.61 -9.29
CA ARG A 46 -10.60 3.53 -10.28
C ARG A 46 -10.22 2.18 -9.67
N ALA A 47 -9.17 2.12 -8.86
CA ALA A 47 -8.73 0.89 -8.21
C ALA A 47 -9.82 0.30 -7.29
N LEU A 48 -10.54 1.18 -6.56
CA LEU A 48 -11.69 0.78 -5.74
C LEU A 48 -12.85 0.21 -6.57
N VAL A 49 -13.12 0.76 -7.76
CA VAL A 49 -14.15 0.25 -8.66
C VAL A 49 -13.74 -1.10 -9.27
N GLN A 50 -12.45 -1.31 -9.52
CA GLN A 50 -11.95 -2.51 -10.17
C GLN A 50 -11.80 -3.73 -9.25
N GLY A 51 -11.84 -3.56 -7.93
CA GLY A 51 -11.85 -4.69 -6.99
C GLY A 51 -11.12 -4.45 -5.68
N CYS A 52 -10.33 -3.39 -5.56
CA CYS A 52 -9.68 -3.06 -4.30
C CYS A 52 -10.72 -2.68 -3.25
N SER A 53 -10.56 -3.19 -2.03
CA SER A 53 -11.43 -2.81 -0.91
C SER A 53 -11.09 -1.43 -0.37
N LEU A 54 -9.81 -1.06 -0.39
CA LEU A 54 -9.28 0.19 0.17
C LEU A 54 -8.25 0.81 -0.77
N ALA A 55 -8.13 2.13 -0.72
CA ALA A 55 -7.10 2.89 -1.41
C ALA A 55 -6.36 3.79 -0.42
N VAL A 56 -5.06 3.57 -0.26
CA VAL A 56 -4.16 4.39 0.56
C VAL A 56 -3.65 5.54 -0.29
N VAL A 57 -3.93 6.77 0.14
CA VAL A 57 -3.66 8.02 -0.59
C VAL A 57 -2.98 9.02 0.33
N ASP A 58 -2.19 9.94 -0.23
CA ASP A 58 -1.57 11.06 0.49
C ASP A 58 -2.08 12.43 0.01
N ASN A 59 -2.96 12.45 -0.99
CA ASN A 59 -3.66 13.65 -1.41
C ASN A 59 -5.05 13.75 -0.75
N PRO A 60 -5.29 14.71 0.16
CA PRO A 60 -6.59 14.88 0.80
C PRO A 60 -7.72 15.21 -0.20
N ASP A 61 -7.43 15.86 -1.33
CA ASP A 61 -8.43 16.22 -2.33
C ASP A 61 -8.99 15.00 -3.08
N VAL A 62 -8.24 13.90 -3.07
CA VAL A 62 -8.61 12.63 -3.70
C VAL A 62 -9.38 11.71 -2.73
N ALA A 63 -9.20 11.90 -1.42
CA ALA A 63 -9.78 11.04 -0.39
C ALA A 63 -11.30 11.25 -0.25
N ALA A 64 -12.07 10.68 -1.19
CA ALA A 64 -13.51 10.85 -1.30
C ALA A 64 -14.26 9.61 -0.82
N GLY A 65 -14.33 9.42 0.50
CA GLY A 65 -15.17 8.40 1.13
C GLY A 65 -14.47 7.53 2.19
N ASP A 66 -15.21 6.56 2.69
CA ASP A 66 -14.80 5.63 3.77
C ASP A 66 -13.75 4.59 3.33
N ARG A 67 -13.70 4.27 2.04
CA ARG A 67 -12.71 3.33 1.46
C ARG A 67 -11.36 3.97 1.17
N PHE A 68 -11.20 5.27 1.39
CA PHE A 68 -9.93 5.97 1.24
C PHE A 68 -9.22 6.09 2.58
N VAL A 69 -7.96 5.66 2.60
CA VAL A 69 -7.10 5.74 3.78
C VAL A 69 -6.09 6.86 3.55
N LEU A 70 -6.37 8.03 4.12
CA LEU A 70 -5.48 9.19 4.02
C LEU A 70 -4.29 9.04 4.98
N VAL A 71 -3.09 9.06 4.43
CA VAL A 71 -1.80 9.01 5.14
C VAL A 71 -0.96 10.24 4.79
N PRO A 72 0.08 10.57 5.57
CA PRO A 72 0.96 11.70 5.24
C PRO A 72 1.81 11.47 3.98
N ASP A 73 2.24 10.23 3.75
CA ASP A 73 3.07 9.82 2.60
C ASP A 73 2.81 8.32 2.33
N VAL A 74 2.42 7.98 1.09
CA VAL A 74 2.03 6.60 0.75
C VAL A 74 3.24 5.66 0.76
N LEU A 75 4.41 6.11 0.29
CA LEU A 75 5.61 5.29 0.21
C LEU A 75 6.12 4.93 1.61
N ALA A 76 6.20 5.91 2.50
CA ALA A 76 6.59 5.73 3.89
C ALA A 76 5.60 4.84 4.62
N ALA A 77 4.28 5.03 4.42
CA ALA A 77 3.26 4.17 5.01
C ALA A 77 3.40 2.71 4.56
N LEU A 78 3.66 2.46 3.27
CA LEU A 78 3.88 1.12 2.72
C LEU A 78 5.15 0.47 3.31
N GLN A 79 6.25 1.22 3.37
CA GLN A 79 7.51 0.74 3.96
C GLN A 79 7.36 0.39 5.44
N GLN A 80 6.69 1.26 6.22
CA GLN A 80 6.42 1.03 7.63
C GLN A 80 5.49 -0.16 7.86
N LEU A 81 4.45 -0.31 7.05
CA LEU A 81 3.55 -1.44 7.09
C LEU A 81 4.29 -2.76 6.84
N ALA A 82 5.13 -2.80 5.79
CA ALA A 82 5.95 -3.95 5.45
C ALA A 82 6.95 -4.29 6.56
N ALA A 83 7.62 -3.29 7.13
CA ALA A 83 8.54 -3.47 8.25
C ALA A 83 7.82 -4.03 9.49
N MET A 84 6.66 -3.48 9.84
CA MET A 84 5.83 -3.95 10.95
C MET A 84 5.38 -5.40 10.73
N HIS A 85 4.88 -5.72 9.53
CA HIS A 85 4.49 -7.09 9.18
C HIS A 85 5.66 -8.06 9.28
N ARG A 86 6.82 -7.67 8.76
CA ARG A 86 8.06 -8.45 8.79
C ARG A 86 8.52 -8.76 10.22
N LEU A 87 8.45 -7.77 11.11
CA LEU A 87 8.77 -7.94 12.54
C LEU A 87 7.79 -8.89 13.23
N ARG A 88 6.48 -8.71 13.02
CA ARG A 88 5.44 -9.57 13.60
C ARG A 88 5.45 -10.98 13.05
N TRP A 89 5.92 -11.19 11.80
CA TRP A 89 6.07 -12.52 11.22
C TRP A 89 7.11 -13.38 11.97
N GLY A 90 8.11 -12.76 12.60
CA GLY A 90 8.98 -13.40 13.60
C GLY A 90 9.96 -14.47 13.08
N LYS A 91 9.97 -14.78 11.77
CA LYS A 91 10.88 -15.79 11.20
C LYS A 91 12.24 -15.21 10.82
N THR A 92 13.24 -16.08 10.71
CA THR A 92 14.57 -15.74 10.17
C THR A 92 14.46 -15.29 8.72
N VAL A 93 15.15 -14.20 8.37
CA VAL A 93 15.33 -13.77 6.97
C VAL A 93 16.81 -13.58 6.71
N LEU A 94 17.22 -14.08 5.54
CA LEU A 94 18.54 -13.89 4.98
C LEU A 94 18.40 -12.90 3.82
N GLN A 95 19.24 -11.88 3.79
CA GLN A 95 19.31 -10.92 2.70
C GLN A 95 20.63 -11.12 1.95
N ILE A 96 20.54 -11.38 0.65
CA ILE A 96 21.70 -11.49 -0.24
C ILE A 96 21.81 -10.19 -1.04
N THR A 97 22.99 -9.59 -1.04
CA THR A 97 23.29 -8.35 -1.78
C THR A 97 24.60 -8.49 -2.53
N GLY A 98 24.81 -7.66 -3.55
CA GLY A 98 25.99 -7.71 -4.43
C GLY A 98 25.66 -7.21 -5.83
N THR A 99 26.67 -6.91 -6.64
CA THR A 99 26.46 -6.40 -8.01
C THR A 99 25.90 -7.51 -8.92
N ASN A 100 26.48 -8.71 -8.85
CA ASN A 100 26.12 -9.88 -9.67
C ASN A 100 25.84 -11.10 -8.79
N GLY A 101 25.04 -12.06 -9.28
CA GLY A 101 24.83 -13.36 -8.62
C GLY A 101 23.94 -13.36 -7.38
N LYS A 102 22.98 -12.43 -7.27
CA LYS A 102 22.03 -12.35 -6.13
C LYS A 102 20.84 -13.30 -6.24
N THR A 103 20.49 -13.70 -7.47
CA THR A 103 19.36 -14.57 -7.80
C THR A 103 19.85 -16.00 -7.89
#